data_AF-A0A7V0LYX9-F1
#
_entry.id   AF-A0A7V0LYX9-F1
#
_cell.length_a   1.000
_cell.length_b   1.000
_cell.length_c   1.000
_cell.angle_alpha   90.00
_cell.angle_beta   90.00
_cell.angle_gamma   90.00
#
_symmetry.space_group_name_H-M   'P 1'
#
loop_
_entity.id
_entity.type
_entity.pdbx_description
1 polymer ?
#
loop_
_entity_poly.entity_id
_entity_poly.type
_entity_poly.pdbx_seq_one_letter_code
_entity_poly.pdbx_strand_id
1 'polypeptide(L)'
;MFFKFFNWLSKRTPYVFAVNTIGILWGVISAGYGAFLIIKKANFQATGTGDIFVFTLILTIVFVILLKYLEYGALRFFGLRWEKKYIRIINDNVLKGRLRPDISIRALKDTYKYIEGLHKKLIYRQIQYTAFVIGSVFFVEWFASKELGNALVILGGGIIALIIYIIGSALLYEELIAPIRKDCKILLIKKESKKHFKEVPFLNLEIKSKIFILILTLSLLTILIVVGSLDITFIMFFISILVVFGLLGDLIFSSIRKSFLEIKDLAKSLELGKKAIFFTGSLDEEIIDLSKSLNKAANELYNAREKLEESSTILKIKVKARTRELRELTEKQETIIKKRTKKLQEKIKELERFQKLSVGRELKMIDLKKQIKKLLKK
;
A
#
# COMPACT_ATOMS: atom_id res chain seq x y z
N MET A 1 10.60 0.11 -18.02
CA MET A 1 11.44 -1.00 -18.55
C MET A 1 12.10 -1.80 -17.42
N PHE A 2 12.68 -1.13 -16.44
CA PHE A 2 13.39 -1.69 -15.30
C PHE A 2 12.65 -2.81 -14.53
N PHE A 3 11.38 -2.59 -14.13
CA PHE A 3 10.60 -3.64 -13.46
C PHE A 3 10.35 -4.88 -14.30
N LYS A 4 10.19 -4.72 -15.63
CA LYS A 4 10.01 -5.87 -16.52
C LYS A 4 11.27 -6.72 -16.52
N PHE A 5 12.44 -6.08 -16.55
CA PHE A 5 13.72 -6.77 -16.46
C PHE A 5 13.91 -7.44 -15.09
N PHE A 6 13.64 -6.76 -13.98
CA PHE A 6 13.68 -7.36 -12.64
C PHE A 6 12.71 -8.53 -12.49
N ASN A 7 11.48 -8.41 -12.99
CA ASN A 7 10.48 -9.49 -12.94
C ASN A 7 10.90 -10.69 -13.81
N TRP A 8 11.58 -10.44 -14.92
CA TRP A 8 12.16 -11.51 -15.73
C TRP A 8 13.31 -12.21 -14.98
N LEU A 9 14.19 -11.44 -14.35
CA LEU A 9 15.35 -11.95 -13.61
C LEU A 9 14.94 -12.74 -12.37
N SER A 10 14.06 -12.19 -11.52
CA SER A 10 13.59 -12.82 -10.29
C SER A 10 12.76 -14.10 -10.52
N LYS A 11 12.29 -14.34 -11.75
CA LYS A 11 11.67 -15.62 -12.15
C LYS A 11 12.68 -16.74 -12.39
N ARG A 12 13.92 -16.39 -12.73
CA ARG A 12 14.97 -17.35 -13.15
C ARG A 12 16.08 -17.50 -12.11
N THR A 13 16.20 -16.55 -11.19
CA THR A 13 17.29 -16.50 -10.22
C THR A 13 16.76 -16.40 -8.78
N PRO A 14 17.60 -16.66 -7.76
CA PRO A 14 17.25 -16.35 -6.38
C PRO A 14 16.81 -14.89 -6.25
N TYR A 15 15.83 -14.63 -5.39
CA TYR A 15 15.20 -13.32 -5.29
C TYR A 15 16.18 -12.22 -4.88
N VAL A 16 16.98 -12.44 -3.82
CA VAL A 16 17.95 -11.47 -3.34
C VAL A 16 19.08 -11.26 -4.36
N PHE A 17 19.45 -12.30 -5.11
CA PHE A 17 20.40 -12.17 -6.23
C PHE A 17 19.85 -11.21 -7.30
N ALA A 18 18.58 -11.36 -7.68
CA ALA A 18 17.94 -10.46 -8.65
C ALA A 18 17.90 -9.01 -8.14
N VAL A 19 17.53 -8.81 -6.88
CA VAL A 19 17.52 -7.48 -6.24
C VAL A 19 18.92 -6.86 -6.25
N ASN A 20 19.95 -7.61 -5.86
CA ASN A 20 21.31 -7.11 -5.82
C ASN A 20 21.91 -6.89 -7.22
N THR A 21 21.55 -7.68 -8.23
CA THR A 21 22.00 -7.48 -9.63
C THR A 21 21.58 -6.10 -10.13
N ILE A 22 20.34 -5.73 -9.84
CA ILE A 22 19.81 -4.43 -10.17
C ILE A 22 20.58 -3.30 -9.44
N GLY A 23 20.85 -3.49 -8.15
CA GLY A 23 21.69 -2.57 -7.38
C GLY A 23 23.16 -2.55 -7.84
N ILE A 24 23.68 -3.59 -8.48
CA ILE A 24 25.01 -3.58 -9.09
C ILE A 24 25.04 -2.72 -10.35
N LEU A 25 24.03 -2.85 -11.22
CA LEU A 25 23.93 -2.02 -12.43
C LEU A 25 23.91 -0.53 -12.09
N TRP A 26 23.17 -0.14 -11.05
CA TRP A 26 23.19 1.22 -10.54
C TRP A 26 24.57 1.65 -10.01
N GLY A 27 25.29 0.72 -9.37
CA GLY A 27 26.64 0.96 -8.88
C GLY A 27 27.64 1.21 -10.00
N VAL A 28 27.54 0.48 -11.13
CA VAL A 28 28.39 0.71 -12.30
C VAL A 28 28.14 2.10 -12.89
N ILE A 29 26.88 2.54 -12.99
CA ILE A 29 26.53 3.90 -13.43
C ILE A 29 27.15 4.95 -12.49
N SER A 30 27.00 4.75 -11.18
CA SER A 30 27.55 5.65 -10.16
C SER A 30 29.08 5.70 -10.19
N ALA A 31 29.74 4.56 -10.41
CA ALA A 31 31.20 4.49 -10.55
C ALA A 31 31.69 5.18 -11.82
N GLY A 32 30.97 5.02 -12.95
CA GLY A 32 31.26 5.76 -14.18
C GLY A 32 31.21 7.27 -13.99
N TYR A 33 30.26 7.76 -13.18
CA TYR A 33 30.17 9.17 -12.81
C TYR A 33 31.40 9.67 -12.05
N GLY A 34 31.79 8.94 -11.00
CA GLY A 34 33.01 9.27 -10.23
C GLY A 34 34.27 9.20 -11.10
N ALA A 35 34.39 8.18 -11.93
CA ALA A 35 35.51 7.98 -12.84
C ALA A 35 35.66 9.16 -13.82
N PHE A 36 34.56 9.63 -14.40
CA PHE A 36 34.57 10.76 -15.32
C PHE A 36 35.11 12.04 -14.65
N LEU A 37 34.65 12.34 -13.43
CA LEU A 37 35.14 13.49 -12.68
C LEU A 37 36.64 13.38 -12.37
N ILE A 38 37.10 12.18 -11.99
CA ILE A 38 38.51 11.93 -11.69
C ILE A 38 39.36 12.11 -12.95
N ILE A 39 38.97 11.50 -14.08
CA ILE A 39 39.69 11.58 -15.35
C ILE A 39 39.82 13.03 -15.85
N LYS A 40 38.78 13.84 -15.67
CA LYS A 40 38.80 15.25 -16.13
C LYS A 40 39.55 16.21 -15.20
N LYS A 41 39.75 15.88 -13.92
CA LYS A 41 40.37 16.79 -12.93
C LYS A 41 41.74 16.36 -12.42
N ALA A 42 42.04 15.07 -12.43
CA ALA A 42 43.34 14.56 -12.00
C ALA A 42 44.40 14.85 -13.07
N ASN A 43 45.64 15.12 -12.63
CA ASN A 43 46.75 15.46 -13.53
C ASN A 43 47.49 14.19 -13.98
N PHE A 44 46.76 13.27 -14.62
CA PHE A 44 47.33 11.99 -15.07
C PHE A 44 48.42 12.14 -16.14
N GLN A 45 48.46 13.27 -16.85
CA GLN A 45 49.51 13.55 -17.83
C GLN A 45 50.85 13.84 -17.15
N ALA A 46 50.85 14.56 -16.03
CA ALA A 46 52.08 14.82 -15.28
C ALA A 46 52.63 13.56 -14.59
N THR A 47 51.74 12.70 -14.08
CA THR A 47 52.14 11.49 -13.35
C THR A 47 52.35 10.27 -14.24
N GLY A 48 51.82 10.26 -15.47
CA GLY A 48 51.89 9.11 -16.39
C GLY A 48 51.08 7.89 -15.93
N THR A 49 50.11 8.08 -15.01
CA THR A 49 49.38 6.98 -14.33
C THR A 49 47.96 6.75 -14.83
N GLY A 50 47.51 7.48 -15.86
CA GLY A 50 46.12 7.43 -16.35
C GLY A 50 45.63 6.03 -16.71
N ASP A 51 46.43 5.25 -17.44
CA ASP A 51 46.07 3.88 -17.83
C ASP A 51 46.03 2.93 -16.64
N ILE A 52 46.96 3.12 -15.69
CA ILE A 52 47.02 2.34 -14.44
C ILE A 52 45.74 2.58 -13.61
N PHE A 53 45.32 3.84 -13.50
CA PHE A 53 44.07 4.20 -12.82
C PHE A 53 42.85 3.52 -13.45
N VAL A 54 42.68 3.64 -14.77
CA VAL A 54 41.52 3.07 -15.48
C VAL A 54 41.49 1.55 -15.36
N PHE A 55 42.63 0.89 -15.56
CA PHE A 55 42.75 -0.55 -15.44
C PHE A 55 42.41 -1.03 -14.02
N THR A 56 42.98 -0.38 -13.01
CA THR A 56 42.74 -0.71 -11.59
C THR A 56 41.27 -0.52 -11.21
N LEU A 57 40.65 0.58 -11.66
CA LEU A 57 39.24 0.85 -11.41
C LEU A 57 38.34 -0.25 -12.01
N ILE A 58 38.56 -0.62 -13.27
CA ILE A 58 37.77 -1.67 -13.93
C ILE A 58 37.97 -3.02 -13.22
N LEU A 59 39.22 -3.39 -12.92
CA LEU A 59 39.54 -4.66 -12.26
C LEU A 59 38.90 -4.76 -10.87
N THR A 60 38.98 -3.70 -10.07
CA THR A 60 38.39 -3.67 -8.72
C THR A 60 36.87 -3.68 -8.74
N ILE A 61 36.24 -2.99 -9.69
CA ILE A 61 34.78 -3.05 -9.90
C ILE A 61 34.36 -4.48 -10.27
N VAL A 62 35.01 -5.12 -11.24
CA VAL A 62 34.71 -6.50 -11.65
C VAL A 62 34.87 -7.46 -10.48
N PHE A 63 35.95 -7.34 -9.71
CA PHE A 63 36.19 -8.16 -8.53
C PHE A 63 35.07 -7.99 -7.48
N VAL A 64 34.67 -6.76 -7.18
CA VAL A 64 33.56 -6.48 -6.25
C VAL A 64 32.23 -7.04 -6.76
N ILE A 65 31.95 -6.94 -8.06
CA ILE A 65 30.75 -7.52 -8.67
C ILE A 65 30.71 -9.03 -8.45
N LEU A 66 31.82 -9.72 -8.71
CA LEU A 66 31.94 -11.17 -8.49
C LEU A 66 31.72 -11.53 -7.02
N LEU A 67 32.38 -10.83 -6.09
CA LEU A 67 32.19 -11.05 -4.65
C LEU A 67 30.73 -10.87 -4.22
N LYS A 68 30.07 -9.82 -4.71
CA LYS A 68 28.65 -9.58 -4.42
C LYS A 68 27.77 -10.70 -4.99
N TYR A 69 28.01 -11.13 -6.22
CA TYR A 69 27.23 -12.24 -6.78
C TYR A 69 27.38 -13.52 -5.96
N LEU A 70 28.59 -13.84 -5.50
CA LEU A 70 28.82 -14.96 -4.58
C LEU A 70 28.04 -14.79 -3.26
N GLU A 71 28.12 -13.62 -2.61
CA GLU A 71 27.43 -13.36 -1.33
C GLU A 71 25.90 -13.46 -1.43
N TYR A 72 25.32 -12.99 -2.54
CA TYR A 72 23.87 -12.88 -2.72
C TYR A 72 23.21 -14.05 -3.43
N GLY A 73 23.95 -15.14 -3.65
CA GLY A 73 23.38 -16.44 -4.00
C GLY A 73 23.59 -16.90 -5.45
N ALA A 74 24.59 -16.38 -6.17
CA ALA A 74 24.97 -16.93 -7.48
C ALA A 74 25.32 -18.42 -7.40
N LEU A 75 25.93 -18.86 -6.31
CA LEU A 75 26.29 -20.27 -6.10
C LEU A 75 25.07 -21.21 -6.03
N ARG A 76 23.86 -20.69 -5.85
CA ARG A 76 22.63 -21.50 -5.92
C ARG A 76 22.37 -22.07 -7.31
N PHE A 77 22.92 -21.47 -8.38
CA PHE A 77 22.84 -22.06 -9.72
C PHE A 77 23.57 -23.41 -9.80
N PHE A 78 24.55 -23.63 -8.91
CA PHE A 78 25.31 -24.87 -8.79
C PHE A 78 24.85 -25.73 -7.59
N GLY A 79 23.70 -25.41 -6.97
CA GLY A 79 23.17 -26.14 -5.81
C GLY A 79 23.85 -25.83 -4.48
N LEU A 80 24.84 -24.94 -4.43
CA LEU A 80 25.57 -24.58 -3.21
C LEU A 80 24.85 -23.45 -2.45
N ARG A 81 24.85 -23.52 -1.11
CA ARG A 81 24.15 -22.58 -0.20
C ARG A 81 25.10 -21.83 0.72
N TRP A 82 26.05 -21.09 0.14
CA TRP A 82 27.07 -20.33 0.90
C TRP A 82 26.57 -18.97 1.42
N GLU A 83 25.36 -18.55 1.04
CA GLU A 83 24.81 -17.28 1.50
C GLU A 83 24.50 -17.26 3.01
N LYS A 84 24.55 -16.04 3.56
CA LYS A 84 24.23 -15.77 4.97
C LYS A 84 22.79 -16.21 5.29
N LYS A 85 22.57 -16.64 6.54
CA LYS A 85 21.29 -17.21 7.01
C LYS A 85 20.07 -16.36 6.63
N TYR A 86 20.15 -15.04 6.76
CA TYR A 86 19.03 -14.15 6.42
C TYR A 86 18.72 -14.10 4.92
N ILE A 87 19.74 -14.15 4.05
CA ILE A 87 19.58 -14.21 2.59
C ILE A 87 18.97 -15.56 2.19
N ARG A 88 19.47 -16.64 2.81
CA ARG A 88 19.00 -18.00 2.60
C ARG A 88 17.51 -18.14 2.86
N ILE A 89 17.06 -17.66 4.02
CA ILE A 89 15.65 -17.73 4.42
C ILE A 89 14.76 -16.96 3.44
N ILE A 90 15.20 -15.80 2.94
CA ILE A 90 14.43 -15.06 1.93
C ILE A 90 14.39 -15.83 0.61
N ASN A 91 15.54 -16.30 0.11
CA ASN A 91 15.61 -17.01 -1.16
C ASN A 91 14.89 -18.37 -1.15
N ASP A 92 14.77 -19.02 0.00
CA ASP A 92 14.04 -20.30 0.14
C ASP A 92 12.52 -20.10 0.14
N ASN A 93 12.06 -18.95 0.66
CA ASN A 93 10.65 -18.64 0.86
C ASN A 93 10.05 -17.75 -0.24
N VAL A 94 10.88 -17.10 -1.07
CA VAL A 94 10.47 -16.27 -2.20
C VAL A 94 10.87 -16.95 -3.51
N LEU A 95 9.90 -17.55 -4.18
CA LEU A 95 10.08 -18.28 -5.43
C LEU A 95 9.43 -17.52 -6.58
N LYS A 96 10.18 -17.32 -7.67
CA LYS A 96 9.72 -16.62 -8.88
C LYS A 96 9.13 -15.23 -8.60
N GLY A 97 9.71 -14.52 -7.63
CA GLY A 97 9.26 -13.19 -7.22
C GLY A 97 7.92 -13.18 -6.47
N ARG A 98 7.49 -14.30 -5.87
CA ARG A 98 6.33 -14.38 -4.99
C ARG A 98 6.63 -15.22 -3.76
N LEU A 99 5.90 -14.99 -2.68
CA LEU A 99 5.98 -15.87 -1.50
C LEU A 99 5.46 -17.26 -1.82
N ARG A 100 6.14 -18.25 -1.25
CA ARG A 100 5.68 -19.64 -1.27
C ARG A 100 4.29 -19.74 -0.59
N PRO A 101 3.28 -20.36 -1.23
CA PRO A 101 1.91 -20.39 -0.70
C PRO A 101 1.77 -21.26 0.57
N ASP A 102 2.53 -22.34 0.65
CA ASP A 102 2.57 -23.31 1.77
C ASP A 102 3.53 -22.91 2.91
N ILE A 103 4.03 -21.67 2.92
CA ILE A 103 4.98 -21.20 3.93
C ILE A 103 4.43 -21.31 5.37
N SER A 104 5.19 -21.92 6.28
CA SER A 104 4.82 -22.02 7.68
C SER A 104 4.77 -20.64 8.35
N ILE A 105 3.96 -20.47 9.41
CA ILE A 105 3.83 -19.17 10.10
C ILE A 105 5.19 -18.71 10.66
N ARG A 106 5.99 -19.63 11.20
CA ARG A 106 7.34 -19.33 11.70
C ARG A 106 8.26 -18.86 10.56
N ALA A 107 8.30 -19.57 9.44
CA ALA A 107 9.10 -19.19 8.28
C ALA A 107 8.64 -17.86 7.66
N LEU A 108 7.34 -17.57 7.66
CA LEU A 108 6.78 -16.32 7.18
C LEU A 108 7.18 -15.13 8.08
N LYS A 109 7.16 -15.30 9.40
CA LYS A 109 7.66 -14.29 10.36
C LYS A 109 9.14 -14.00 10.17
N ASP A 110 9.95 -15.05 10.05
CA ASP A 110 11.39 -14.90 9.82
C ASP A 110 11.66 -14.21 8.49
N THR A 111 10.95 -14.60 7.42
CA THR A 111 11.04 -13.97 6.10
C THR A 111 10.67 -12.49 6.17
N TYR A 112 9.53 -12.15 6.80
CA TYR A 112 9.11 -10.76 6.97
C TYR A 112 10.17 -9.94 7.73
N LYS A 113 10.65 -10.44 8.87
CA LYS A 113 11.70 -9.78 9.69
C LYS A 113 12.97 -9.51 8.88
N TYR A 114 13.41 -10.48 8.07
CA TYR A 114 14.61 -10.30 7.27
C TYR A 114 14.40 -9.39 6.05
N ILE A 115 13.22 -9.41 5.44
CA ILE A 115 12.83 -8.53 4.33
C ILE A 115 12.72 -7.08 4.78
N GLU A 116 12.15 -6.84 5.96
CA GLU A 116 12.02 -5.51 6.55
C GLU A 116 13.40 -4.86 6.71
N GLY A 117 14.39 -5.59 7.24
CA GLY A 117 15.76 -5.09 7.41
C GLY A 117 16.70 -5.26 6.21
N LEU A 118 16.24 -5.83 5.09
CA LEU A 118 17.12 -6.21 3.98
C LEU A 118 17.78 -4.99 3.33
N HIS A 119 17.00 -3.95 3.04
CA HIS A 119 17.48 -2.72 2.39
C HIS A 119 18.66 -2.07 3.16
N LYS A 120 18.55 -1.93 4.49
CA LYS A 120 19.65 -1.38 5.33
C LYS A 120 20.93 -2.21 5.22
N LYS A 121 20.79 -3.54 5.24
CA LYS A 121 21.94 -4.45 5.11
C LYS A 121 22.60 -4.38 3.74
N LEU A 122 21.80 -4.25 2.67
CA LEU A 122 22.30 -4.08 1.30
C LEU A 122 23.06 -2.75 1.17
N ILE A 123 22.48 -1.65 1.66
CA ILE A 123 23.13 -0.32 1.64
C ILE A 123 24.44 -0.35 2.44
N TYR A 124 24.45 -0.92 3.63
CA TYR A 124 25.66 -1.01 4.44
C TYR A 124 26.77 -1.79 3.71
N ARG A 125 26.43 -2.93 3.08
CA ARG A 125 27.39 -3.70 2.27
C ARG A 125 27.89 -2.92 1.07
N GLN A 126 27.03 -2.13 0.41
CA GLN A 126 27.44 -1.26 -0.68
C GLN A 126 28.48 -0.24 -0.24
N ILE A 127 28.29 0.40 0.90
CA ILE A 127 29.26 1.35 1.46
C ILE A 127 30.63 0.68 1.64
N GLN A 128 30.66 -0.53 2.21
CA GLN A 128 31.90 -1.28 2.40
C GLN A 128 32.60 -1.59 1.08
N TYR A 129 31.86 -2.05 0.08
CA TYR A 129 32.42 -2.39 -1.23
C TYR A 129 32.91 -1.15 -1.99
N THR A 130 32.18 -0.05 -1.94
CA THR A 130 32.60 1.20 -2.58
C THR A 130 33.82 1.79 -1.87
N ALA A 131 33.87 1.76 -0.53
CA ALA A 131 35.05 2.16 0.22
C ALA A 131 36.28 1.31 -0.16
N PHE A 132 36.08 0.01 -0.36
CA PHE A 132 37.13 -0.88 -0.86
C PHE A 132 37.63 -0.46 -2.25
N VAL A 133 36.72 -0.21 -3.21
CA VAL A 133 37.11 0.26 -4.57
C VAL A 133 37.90 1.57 -4.50
N ILE A 134 37.39 2.56 -3.76
CA ILE A 134 38.07 3.87 -3.59
C ILE A 134 39.45 3.67 -2.98
N GLY A 135 39.55 2.88 -1.90
CA GLY A 135 40.80 2.61 -1.21
C GLY A 135 41.82 1.87 -2.08
N SER A 136 41.39 0.86 -2.85
CA SER A 136 42.25 0.13 -3.77
C SER A 136 42.77 1.02 -4.89
N VAL A 137 41.91 1.82 -5.51
CA VAL A 137 42.30 2.74 -6.60
C VAL A 137 43.23 3.83 -6.07
N PHE A 138 42.92 4.41 -4.91
CA PHE A 138 43.78 5.36 -4.22
C PHE A 138 45.17 4.77 -3.94
N PHE A 139 45.23 3.56 -3.37
CA PHE A 139 46.49 2.94 -2.98
C PHE A 139 47.38 2.62 -4.18
N VAL A 140 46.81 2.08 -5.26
CA VAL A 140 47.56 1.76 -6.48
C VAL A 140 48.03 3.03 -7.17
N GLU A 141 47.19 4.05 -7.26
CA GLU A 141 47.59 5.34 -7.83
C GLU A 141 48.73 5.96 -7.04
N TRP A 142 48.61 6.02 -5.71
CA TRP A 142 49.65 6.59 -4.84
C TRP A 142 50.97 5.82 -4.96
N PHE A 143 50.91 4.49 -5.03
CA PHE A 143 52.09 3.66 -5.20
C PHE A 143 52.77 3.87 -6.56
N ALA A 144 51.97 4.07 -7.62
CA ALA A 144 52.48 4.29 -8.98
C ALA A 144 53.04 5.71 -9.18
N SER A 145 52.32 6.74 -8.74
CA SER A 145 52.70 8.14 -8.95
C SER A 145 53.76 8.63 -7.96
N LYS A 146 53.83 8.04 -6.76
CA LYS A 146 54.58 8.54 -5.58
C LYS A 146 54.19 9.97 -5.16
N GLU A 147 53.10 10.50 -5.69
CA GLU A 147 52.61 11.85 -5.45
C GLU A 147 51.19 11.82 -4.90
N LEU A 148 50.86 12.78 -4.04
CA LEU A 148 49.52 12.94 -3.48
C LEU A 148 48.63 13.88 -4.31
N GLY A 149 49.10 14.40 -5.46
CA GLY A 149 48.33 15.35 -6.28
C GLY A 149 46.96 14.82 -6.72
N ASN A 150 46.91 13.56 -7.17
CA ASN A 150 45.67 12.93 -7.63
C ASN A 150 44.81 12.37 -6.49
N ALA A 151 45.36 12.23 -5.28
CA ALA A 151 44.70 11.61 -4.14
C ALA A 151 43.38 12.30 -3.75
N LEU A 152 43.40 13.63 -3.63
CA LEU A 152 42.22 14.40 -3.26
C LEU A 152 41.13 14.32 -4.32
N VAL A 153 41.51 14.28 -5.59
CA VAL A 153 40.57 14.15 -6.72
C VAL A 153 39.92 12.77 -6.72
N ILE A 154 40.69 11.70 -6.50
CA ILE A 154 40.19 10.33 -6.40
C ILE A 154 39.22 10.18 -5.24
N LEU A 155 39.58 10.69 -4.06
CA LEU A 155 38.71 10.64 -2.89
C LEU A 155 37.43 11.45 -3.11
N GLY A 156 37.53 12.67 -3.67
CA GLY A 156 36.39 13.52 -3.98
C GLY A 156 35.42 12.87 -4.98
N GLY A 157 35.93 12.39 -6.12
CA GLY A 157 35.13 11.69 -7.12
C GLY A 157 34.52 10.38 -6.59
N GLY A 158 35.26 9.65 -5.77
CA GLY A 158 34.79 8.43 -5.10
C GLY A 158 33.66 8.69 -4.11
N ILE A 159 33.75 9.74 -3.29
CA ILE A 159 32.70 10.13 -2.34
C ILE A 159 31.43 10.55 -3.09
N ILE A 160 31.56 11.32 -4.17
CA ILE A 160 30.40 11.69 -5.01
C ILE A 160 29.73 10.44 -5.59
N ALA A 161 30.50 9.51 -6.14
CA ALA A 161 29.98 8.24 -6.63
C ALA A 161 29.30 7.42 -5.53
N LEU A 162 29.86 7.38 -4.32
CA LEU A 162 29.26 6.71 -3.16
C LEU A 162 27.90 7.32 -2.79
N ILE A 163 27.78 8.64 -2.76
CA ILE A 163 26.52 9.33 -2.43
C ILE A 163 25.44 8.99 -3.46
N ILE A 164 25.75 9.11 -4.76
CA ILE A 164 24.84 8.74 -5.85
C ILE A 164 24.45 7.25 -5.73
N TYR A 165 25.43 6.40 -5.38
CA TYR A 165 25.21 4.98 -5.27
C TYR A 165 24.25 4.62 -4.13
N ILE A 166 24.46 5.18 -2.93
CA ILE A 166 23.63 4.95 -1.74
C ILE A 166 22.19 5.40 -2.03
N ILE A 167 22.02 6.61 -2.57
CA ILE A 167 20.69 7.19 -2.77
C ILE A 167 19.87 6.38 -3.77
N GLY A 168 20.41 6.14 -4.97
CA GLY A 168 19.65 5.39 -5.96
C GLY A 168 19.44 3.93 -5.54
N SER A 169 20.39 3.32 -4.84
CA SER A 169 20.19 1.98 -4.27
C SER A 169 19.11 1.94 -3.20
N ALA A 170 19.02 2.97 -2.35
CA ALA A 170 17.98 3.08 -1.34
C ALA A 170 16.59 3.10 -1.97
N LEU A 171 16.39 3.94 -3.00
CA LEU A 171 15.13 4.02 -3.75
C LEU A 171 14.82 2.71 -4.49
N LEU A 172 15.83 2.13 -5.14
CA LEU A 172 15.69 0.88 -5.88
C LEU A 172 15.30 -0.30 -4.99
N TYR A 173 16.03 -0.50 -3.89
CA TYR A 173 15.77 -1.63 -3.02
C TYR A 173 14.41 -1.54 -2.34
N GLU A 174 14.00 -0.36 -1.91
CA GLU A 174 12.68 -0.18 -1.33
C GLU A 174 11.58 -0.64 -2.28
N GLU A 175 11.67 -0.20 -3.52
CA GLU A 175 10.65 -0.40 -4.55
C GLU A 175 10.65 -1.84 -5.12
N LEU A 176 11.81 -2.50 -5.18
CA LEU A 176 11.93 -3.91 -5.55
C LEU A 176 11.43 -4.87 -4.45
N ILE A 177 11.61 -4.48 -3.18
CA ILE A 177 11.27 -5.29 -2.00
C ILE A 177 9.81 -5.09 -1.58
N ALA A 178 9.21 -3.92 -1.86
CA ALA A 178 7.86 -3.56 -1.48
C ALA A 178 6.78 -4.62 -1.79
N PRO A 179 6.74 -5.26 -2.98
CA PRO A 179 5.72 -6.26 -3.29
C PRO A 179 5.76 -7.49 -2.36
N ILE A 180 6.96 -8.04 -2.11
CA ILE A 180 7.09 -9.21 -1.24
C ILE A 180 6.79 -8.83 0.22
N ARG A 181 7.20 -7.62 0.65
CA ARG A 181 6.87 -7.11 1.98
C ARG A 181 5.35 -7.02 2.17
N LYS A 182 4.63 -6.49 1.18
CA LYS A 182 3.17 -6.43 1.17
C LYS A 182 2.54 -7.82 1.23
N ASP A 183 3.01 -8.76 0.40
CA ASP A 183 2.51 -10.14 0.39
C ASP A 183 2.72 -10.82 1.76
N CYS A 184 3.86 -10.57 2.41
CA CYS A 184 4.14 -11.07 3.76
C CYS A 184 3.11 -10.57 4.77
N LYS A 185 2.81 -9.25 4.74
CA LYS A 185 1.81 -8.64 5.63
C LYS A 185 0.43 -9.27 5.42
N ILE A 186 -0.01 -9.37 4.16
CA ILE A 186 -1.32 -9.94 3.81
C ILE A 186 -1.43 -11.39 4.29
N LEU A 187 -0.40 -12.22 4.06
CA LEU A 187 -0.42 -13.62 4.48
C LEU A 187 -0.35 -13.80 5.99
N LEU A 188 0.42 -12.97 6.70
CA LEU A 188 0.52 -13.03 8.17
C LEU A 188 -0.84 -12.75 8.83
N ILE A 189 -1.59 -11.79 8.30
CA ILE A 189 -2.91 -11.42 8.84
C ILE A 189 -3.93 -12.51 8.59
N LYS A 190 -3.92 -13.09 7.38
CA LYS A 190 -4.78 -14.22 7.05
C LYS A 190 -4.55 -15.42 7.96
N LYS A 191 -3.30 -15.65 8.42
CA LYS A 191 -2.95 -16.82 9.26
C LYS A 191 -3.02 -16.58 10.77
N GLU A 192 -2.69 -15.39 11.26
CA GLU A 192 -2.54 -15.11 12.69
C GLU A 192 -3.55 -14.09 13.23
N SER A 193 -4.43 -13.53 12.37
CA SER A 193 -5.43 -12.50 12.73
C SER A 193 -4.86 -11.27 13.47
N LYS A 194 -3.53 -11.12 13.52
CA LYS A 194 -2.86 -9.97 14.14
C LYS A 194 -3.05 -8.74 13.26
N LYS A 195 -3.72 -7.72 13.80
CA LYS A 195 -4.04 -6.49 13.06
C LYS A 195 -2.93 -5.43 13.08
N HIS A 196 -1.93 -5.57 13.95
CA HIS A 196 -0.96 -4.49 14.19
C HIS A 196 0.47 -4.99 13.91
N PHE A 197 1.11 -4.36 12.93
CA PHE A 197 2.53 -4.49 12.65
C PHE A 197 3.22 -3.24 13.18
N LYS A 198 4.33 -3.40 13.91
CA LYS A 198 5.19 -2.28 14.24
C LYS A 198 6.03 -1.98 12.99
N GLU A 199 5.53 -1.09 12.15
CA GLU A 199 6.23 -0.68 10.93
C GLU A 199 7.32 0.32 11.30
N VAL A 200 8.55 0.05 10.85
CA VAL A 200 9.68 0.97 11.02
C VAL A 200 9.84 1.75 9.71
N PRO A 201 9.52 3.05 9.67
CA PRO A 201 9.71 3.85 8.46
C PRO A 201 11.20 3.86 8.08
N PHE A 202 11.47 4.01 6.79
CA PHE A 202 12.85 4.08 6.27
C PHE A 202 13.25 5.49 5.85
N LEU A 203 12.52 6.05 4.88
CA LEU A 203 12.73 7.40 4.38
C LEU A 203 11.36 8.01 4.12
N ASN A 204 11.22 9.28 4.46
CA ASN A 204 10.00 10.04 4.21
C ASN A 204 9.95 10.45 2.74
N LEU A 205 8.76 10.54 2.17
CA LEU A 205 8.59 10.97 0.78
C LEU A 205 9.15 12.37 0.56
N GLU A 206 9.00 13.26 1.55
CA GLU A 206 9.61 14.59 1.56
C GLU A 206 11.14 14.54 1.53
N ILE A 207 11.75 13.62 2.29
CA ILE A 207 13.21 13.45 2.30
C ILE A 207 13.68 12.92 0.94
N LYS A 208 12.95 11.98 0.34
CA LYS A 208 13.28 11.43 -0.99
C LYS A 208 13.24 12.51 -2.08
N SER A 209 12.24 13.39 -2.07
CA SER A 209 12.14 14.49 -3.04
C SER A 209 13.24 15.54 -2.83
N LYS A 210 13.54 15.90 -1.58
CA LYS A 210 14.68 16.78 -1.24
C LYS A 210 16.01 16.19 -1.69
N ILE A 211 16.23 14.90 -1.46
CA ILE A 211 17.43 14.19 -1.91
C ILE A 211 17.53 14.17 -3.44
N PHE A 212 16.42 13.93 -4.15
CA PHE A 212 16.39 13.97 -5.60
C PHE A 212 16.79 15.35 -6.15
N ILE A 213 16.21 16.42 -5.58
CA ILE A 213 16.56 17.80 -5.93
C ILE A 213 18.03 18.09 -5.59
N LEU A 214 18.54 17.62 -4.45
CA LEU A 214 19.94 17.79 -4.06
C LEU A 214 20.89 17.15 -5.08
N ILE A 215 20.61 15.93 -5.55
CA ILE A 215 21.42 15.29 -6.61
C ILE A 215 21.35 16.11 -7.90
N LEU A 216 20.17 16.61 -8.27
CA LEU A 216 20.01 17.48 -9.44
C LEU A 216 20.93 18.69 -9.35
N THR A 217 20.88 19.41 -8.23
CA THR A 217 21.71 20.59 -7.98
C THR A 217 23.20 20.24 -7.97
N LEU A 218 23.61 19.15 -7.31
CA LEU A 218 25.00 18.71 -7.28
C LEU A 218 25.52 18.33 -8.66
N SER A 219 24.70 17.66 -9.48
CA SER A 219 25.09 17.30 -10.84
C SER A 219 25.27 18.53 -11.73
N LEU A 220 24.37 19.52 -11.62
CA LEU A 220 24.49 20.80 -12.30
C LEU A 220 25.73 21.56 -11.84
N LEU A 221 26.04 21.54 -10.54
CA LEU A 221 27.26 22.15 -10.01
C LEU A 221 28.51 21.46 -10.56
N THR A 222 28.54 20.12 -10.62
CA THR A 222 29.68 19.41 -11.22
C THR A 222 29.84 19.73 -12.69
N ILE A 223 28.75 19.92 -13.43
CA ILE A 223 28.78 20.40 -14.82
C ILE A 223 29.47 21.78 -14.86
N LEU A 224 29.02 22.74 -14.05
CA LEU A 224 29.60 24.09 -14.01
C LEU A 224 31.10 24.09 -13.67
N ILE A 225 31.55 23.22 -12.75
CA ILE A 225 32.95 23.10 -12.36
C ILE A 225 33.82 22.47 -13.47
N VAL A 226 33.23 21.59 -14.29
CA VAL A 226 33.95 20.83 -15.32
C VAL A 226 33.96 21.53 -16.68
N VAL A 227 33.00 22.42 -16.96
CA VAL A 227 32.91 23.16 -18.23
C VAL A 227 34.07 24.15 -18.37
N GLY A 228 35.18 23.66 -18.93
CA GLY A 228 36.21 24.48 -19.58
C GLY A 228 36.03 24.52 -21.10
N SER A 229 35.38 23.51 -21.68
CA SER A 229 35.02 23.44 -23.10
C SER A 229 33.85 22.47 -23.33
N LEU A 230 33.06 22.71 -24.38
CA LEU A 230 31.94 21.86 -24.80
C LEU A 230 32.43 20.77 -25.77
N ASP A 231 33.16 19.78 -25.25
CA ASP A 231 33.60 18.62 -26.05
C ASP A 231 32.48 17.55 -26.16
N ILE A 232 32.63 16.61 -27.10
CA ILE A 232 31.66 15.51 -27.29
C ILE A 232 31.52 14.66 -26.02
N THR A 233 32.61 14.50 -25.24
CA THR A 233 32.60 13.70 -24.01
C THR A 233 31.70 14.32 -22.94
N PHE A 234 31.68 15.65 -22.86
CA PHE A 234 30.81 16.42 -21.99
C PHE A 234 29.34 16.26 -22.38
N ILE A 235 29.02 16.34 -23.68
CA ILE A 235 27.64 16.15 -24.17
C ILE A 235 27.12 14.75 -23.81
N MET A 236 27.93 13.71 -24.02
CA MET A 236 27.57 12.34 -23.66
C MET A 236 27.36 12.17 -22.15
N PHE A 237 28.21 12.79 -21.34
CA PHE A 237 28.06 12.81 -19.88
C PHE A 237 26.77 13.50 -19.45
N PHE A 238 26.46 14.67 -20.01
CA PHE A 238 25.22 15.39 -19.74
C PHE A 238 23.97 14.57 -20.10
N ILE A 239 23.95 13.91 -21.25
CA ILE A 239 22.84 13.02 -21.64
C ILE A 239 22.69 11.88 -20.64
N SER A 240 23.79 11.27 -20.20
CA SER A 240 23.76 10.19 -19.20
C SER A 240 23.16 10.66 -17.87
N ILE A 241 23.47 11.89 -17.45
CA ILE A 241 22.91 12.52 -16.24
C ILE A 241 21.39 12.67 -16.38
N LEU A 242 20.92 13.19 -17.52
CA LEU A 242 19.49 13.35 -17.78
C LEU A 242 18.75 12.00 -17.76
N VAL A 243 19.35 10.95 -18.32
CA VAL A 243 18.79 9.59 -18.28
C VAL A 243 18.70 9.09 -16.83
N VAL A 244 19.76 9.26 -16.04
CA VAL A 244 19.79 8.89 -14.62
C VAL A 244 18.70 9.62 -13.84
N PHE A 245 18.49 10.91 -14.09
CA PHE A 245 17.40 11.68 -13.47
C PHE A 245 16.02 11.21 -13.87
N GLY A 246 15.79 10.95 -15.16
CA GLY A 246 14.54 10.39 -15.64
C GLY A 246 14.22 9.06 -14.96
N LEU A 247 15.23 8.20 -14.77
CA LEU A 247 15.08 6.92 -14.07
C LEU A 247 14.74 7.11 -12.58
N LEU A 248 15.43 8.00 -11.87
CA LEU A 248 15.13 8.29 -10.46
C LEU A 248 13.73 8.89 -10.28
N GLY A 249 13.33 9.81 -11.17
CA GLY A 249 12.00 10.39 -11.19
C GLY A 249 10.91 9.35 -11.42
N ASP A 250 11.10 8.43 -12.38
CA ASP A 250 10.17 7.32 -12.65
C ASP A 250 10.03 6.40 -11.42
N LEU A 251 11.11 6.14 -10.68
CA LEU A 251 11.06 5.33 -9.46
C LEU A 251 10.25 5.99 -8.34
N ILE A 252 10.49 7.27 -8.06
CA ILE A 252 9.73 8.03 -7.05
C ILE A 252 8.26 8.07 -7.44
N PHE A 253 7.97 8.43 -8.70
CA PHE A 253 6.60 8.52 -9.19
C PHE A 253 5.90 7.15 -9.23
N SER A 254 6.63 6.07 -9.53
CA SER A 254 6.12 4.69 -9.46
C SER A 254 5.66 4.33 -8.05
N SER A 255 6.44 4.64 -7.02
CA SER A 255 6.06 4.38 -5.62
C SER A 255 4.76 5.10 -5.25
N ILE A 256 4.67 6.39 -5.59
CA ILE A 256 3.47 7.21 -5.36
C ILE A 256 2.28 6.61 -6.10
N ARG A 257 2.42 6.34 -7.41
CA ARG A 257 1.36 5.77 -8.25
C ARG A 257 0.84 4.44 -7.70
N LYS A 258 1.72 3.55 -7.25
CA LYS A 258 1.33 2.27 -6.64
C LYS A 258 0.50 2.50 -5.38
N SER A 259 0.94 3.40 -4.51
CA SER A 259 0.19 3.75 -3.29
C SER A 259 -1.21 4.27 -3.61
N PHE A 260 -1.35 5.15 -4.61
CA PHE A 260 -2.67 5.62 -5.07
C PHE A 260 -3.55 4.52 -5.68
N LEU A 261 -2.97 3.58 -6.43
CA LEU A 261 -3.71 2.42 -6.96
C LEU A 261 -4.22 1.52 -5.83
N GLU A 262 -3.42 1.30 -4.79
CA GLU A 262 -3.83 0.52 -3.63
C GLU A 262 -4.98 1.20 -2.85
N ILE A 263 -4.95 2.53 -2.76
CA ILE A 263 -6.04 3.32 -2.14
C ILE A 263 -7.31 3.20 -2.98
N LYS A 264 -7.18 3.25 -4.31
CA LYS A 264 -8.31 3.03 -5.23
C LYS A 264 -8.93 1.65 -5.05
N ASP A 265 -8.10 0.62 -4.87
CA ASP A 265 -8.59 -0.76 -4.63
C ASP A 265 -9.29 -0.89 -3.26
N LEU A 266 -8.80 -0.19 -2.23
CA LEU A 266 -9.49 -0.08 -0.95
C LEU A 266 -10.86 0.57 -1.12
N ALA A 267 -10.93 1.72 -1.80
CA ALA A 267 -12.17 2.46 -2.02
C ALA A 267 -13.24 1.59 -2.71
N LYS A 268 -12.85 0.86 -3.77
CA LYS A 268 -13.74 -0.11 -4.43
C LYS A 268 -14.19 -1.25 -3.50
N SER A 269 -13.31 -1.73 -2.64
CA SER A 269 -13.66 -2.81 -1.69
C SER A 269 -14.66 -2.34 -0.64
N LEU A 270 -14.56 -1.10 -0.19
CA LEU A 270 -15.50 -0.46 0.74
C LEU A 270 -16.86 -0.16 0.09
N GLU A 271 -16.87 0.23 -1.18
CA GLU A 271 -18.10 0.41 -1.95
C GLU A 271 -18.93 -0.89 -1.98
N LEU A 272 -18.27 -2.03 -2.20
CA LEU A 272 -18.90 -3.36 -2.20
C LEU A 272 -19.31 -3.88 -0.80
N GLY A 273 -19.16 -3.07 0.25
CA GLY A 273 -19.56 -3.45 1.62
C GLY A 273 -18.64 -4.50 2.28
N LYS A 274 -17.50 -4.81 1.67
CA LYS A 274 -16.57 -5.79 2.22
C LYS A 274 -15.72 -5.13 3.30
N LYS A 275 -15.46 -5.88 4.39
CA LYS A 275 -14.43 -5.51 5.35
C LYS A 275 -13.08 -5.51 4.64
N ALA A 276 -12.55 -4.32 4.37
CA ALA A 276 -11.31 -4.13 3.66
C ALA A 276 -10.25 -3.56 4.58
N ILE A 277 -9.01 -4.03 4.43
CA ILE A 277 -7.84 -3.49 5.13
C ILE A 277 -6.82 -3.13 4.06
N PHE A 278 -6.34 -1.90 4.12
CA PHE A 278 -5.30 -1.36 3.29
C PHE A 278 -3.93 -1.79 3.81
N PHE A 279 -3.12 -2.38 2.94
CA PHE A 279 -1.73 -2.70 3.22
C PHE A 279 -0.84 -2.11 2.15
N THR A 280 0.09 -1.26 2.60
CA THR A 280 1.15 -0.73 1.76
C THR A 280 2.42 -1.58 1.87
N GLY A 281 3.08 -1.76 0.72
CA GLY A 281 4.45 -2.27 0.65
C GLY A 281 5.51 -1.19 0.92
N SER A 282 5.14 0.09 0.86
CA SER A 282 6.03 1.24 1.06
C SER A 282 6.55 1.32 2.50
N LEU A 283 7.72 1.95 2.68
CA LEU A 283 8.26 2.36 3.99
C LEU A 283 8.24 3.88 4.19
N ASP A 284 7.56 4.61 3.30
CA ASP A 284 7.30 6.04 3.44
C ASP A 284 6.42 6.28 4.67
N GLU A 285 6.90 7.12 5.60
CA GLU A 285 6.18 7.45 6.84
C GLU A 285 4.78 8.01 6.53
N GLU A 286 4.67 8.90 5.55
CA GLU A 286 3.41 9.52 5.13
C GLU A 286 2.41 8.48 4.62
N ILE A 287 2.88 7.47 3.88
CA ILE A 287 2.04 6.39 3.35
C ILE A 287 1.66 5.40 4.45
N ILE A 288 2.55 5.14 5.41
CA ILE A 288 2.28 4.33 6.60
C ILE A 288 1.21 4.99 7.47
N ASP A 289 1.29 6.29 7.70
CA ASP A 289 0.32 7.01 8.53
C ASP A 289 -1.03 7.17 7.82
N LEU A 290 -1.01 7.39 6.51
CA LEU A 290 -2.21 7.31 5.67
C LEU A 290 -2.85 5.91 5.76
N SER A 291 -2.04 4.84 5.71
CA SER A 291 -2.51 3.47 5.86
C SER A 291 -3.25 3.25 7.18
N LYS A 292 -2.67 3.69 8.31
CA LYS A 292 -3.30 3.58 9.63
C LYS A 292 -4.62 4.35 9.68
N SER A 293 -4.63 5.59 9.17
CA SER A 293 -5.80 6.47 9.18
C SER A 293 -6.94 5.92 8.31
N LEU A 294 -6.62 5.44 7.09
CA LEU A 294 -7.57 4.80 6.20
C LEU A 294 -8.13 3.51 6.79
N ASN A 295 -7.29 2.69 7.43
CA ASN A 295 -7.73 1.45 8.08
C ASN A 295 -8.67 1.72 9.26
N LYS A 296 -8.40 2.76 10.04
CA LYS A 296 -9.29 3.19 11.12
C LYS A 296 -10.64 3.63 10.56
N ALA A 297 -10.63 4.53 9.57
CA ALA A 297 -11.84 5.02 8.92
C ALA A 297 -12.65 3.89 8.25
N ALA A 298 -11.98 2.97 7.55
CA ALA A 298 -12.60 1.80 6.93
C ALA A 298 -13.30 0.90 7.96
N ASN A 299 -12.67 0.68 9.11
CA ASN A 299 -13.23 -0.13 10.19
C ASN A 299 -14.42 0.57 10.87
N GLU A 300 -14.34 1.88 11.10
CA GLU A 300 -15.46 2.68 11.62
C GLU A 300 -16.65 2.67 10.65
N LEU A 301 -16.40 2.85 9.34
CA LEU A 301 -17.43 2.80 8.31
C LEU A 301 -18.10 1.43 8.23
N TYR A 302 -17.32 0.35 8.32
CA TYR A 302 -17.84 -1.02 8.36
C TYR A 302 -18.75 -1.23 9.57
N ASN A 303 -18.30 -0.87 10.77
CA ASN A 303 -19.08 -1.00 12.00
C ASN A 303 -20.36 -0.13 11.97
N ALA A 304 -20.31 1.05 11.37
CA ALA A 304 -21.48 1.91 11.20
C ALA A 304 -22.52 1.29 10.26
N ARG A 305 -22.08 0.68 9.16
CA ARG A 305 -22.96 -0.06 8.25
C ARG A 305 -23.61 -1.26 8.92
N GLU A 306 -22.83 -2.05 9.65
CA GLU A 306 -23.32 -3.23 10.39
C GLU A 306 -24.43 -2.81 11.38
N LYS A 307 -24.21 -1.76 12.16
CA LYS A 307 -25.22 -1.20 13.09
C LYS A 307 -26.48 -0.68 12.37
N LEU A 308 -26.32 -0.08 11.19
CA LEU A 308 -27.46 0.38 10.37
C LEU A 308 -28.26 -0.80 9.84
N GLU A 309 -27.61 -1.87 9.38
CA GLU A 309 -28.27 -3.08 8.91
C GLU A 309 -29.04 -3.78 10.04
N GLU A 310 -28.42 -3.93 11.21
CA GLU A 310 -29.07 -4.46 12.42
C GLU A 310 -30.30 -3.63 12.80
N SER A 311 -30.15 -2.30 12.88
CA SER A 311 -31.24 -1.39 13.21
C SER A 311 -32.38 -1.46 12.19
N SER A 312 -32.05 -1.52 10.88
CA SER A 312 -33.05 -1.64 9.81
C SER A 312 -33.83 -2.96 9.90
N THR A 313 -33.17 -4.04 10.31
CA THR A 313 -33.78 -5.36 10.49
C THR A 313 -34.72 -5.36 11.68
N ILE A 314 -34.28 -4.80 12.81
CA ILE A 314 -35.12 -4.61 14.01
C ILE A 314 -36.34 -3.75 13.69
N LEU A 315 -36.16 -2.65 12.96
CA LEU A 315 -37.25 -1.77 12.52
C LEU A 315 -38.26 -2.52 11.63
N LYS A 316 -37.80 -3.31 10.66
CA LYS A 316 -38.68 -4.12 9.81
C LYS A 316 -39.52 -5.11 10.64
N ILE A 317 -38.91 -5.78 11.62
CA ILE A 317 -39.61 -6.70 12.52
C ILE A 317 -40.66 -5.95 13.34
N LYS A 318 -40.30 -4.79 13.92
CA LYS A 318 -41.19 -3.97 14.75
C LYS A 318 -42.37 -3.42 13.97
N VAL A 319 -42.13 -2.94 12.75
CA VAL A 319 -43.19 -2.48 11.83
C VAL A 319 -44.12 -3.64 11.51
N LYS A 320 -43.61 -4.80 11.13
CA LYS A 320 -44.44 -5.98 10.81
C LYS A 320 -45.28 -6.43 12.01
N ALA A 321 -44.72 -6.44 13.21
CA ALA A 321 -45.44 -6.75 14.44
C ALA A 321 -46.56 -5.73 14.72
N ARG A 322 -46.26 -4.43 14.67
CA ARG A 322 -47.26 -3.36 14.85
C ARG A 322 -48.36 -3.39 13.80
N THR A 323 -48.02 -3.65 12.53
CA THR A 323 -49.03 -3.78 11.46
C THR A 323 -49.95 -4.97 11.73
N ARG A 324 -49.42 -6.08 12.25
CA ARG A 324 -50.24 -7.24 12.62
C ARG A 324 -51.15 -6.93 13.82
N GLU A 325 -50.62 -6.34 14.88
CA GLU A 325 -51.41 -5.92 16.05
C GLU A 325 -52.54 -4.96 15.65
N LEU A 326 -52.26 -3.98 14.78
CA LEU A 326 -53.27 -3.04 14.28
C LEU A 326 -54.36 -3.76 13.50
N ARG A 327 -54.02 -4.72 12.62
CA ARG A 327 -55.01 -5.52 11.89
C ARG A 327 -55.91 -6.32 12.82
N GLU A 328 -55.32 -7.04 13.78
CA GLU A 328 -56.06 -7.81 14.78
C GLU A 328 -57.00 -6.91 15.60
N LEU A 329 -56.55 -5.69 15.95
CA LEU A 329 -57.37 -4.70 16.66
C LEU A 329 -58.52 -4.20 15.77
N THR A 330 -58.26 -3.88 14.50
CA THR A 330 -59.27 -3.44 13.54
C THR A 330 -60.33 -4.51 13.31
N GLU A 331 -59.93 -5.77 13.09
CA GLU A 331 -60.85 -6.91 12.95
C GLU A 331 -61.70 -7.10 14.22
N LYS A 332 -61.09 -6.98 15.40
CA LYS A 332 -61.81 -7.03 16.68
C LYS A 332 -62.80 -5.87 16.82
N GLN A 333 -62.43 -4.66 16.41
CA GLN A 333 -63.34 -3.52 16.43
C GLN A 333 -64.50 -3.69 15.44
N GLU A 334 -64.25 -4.17 14.22
CA GLU A 334 -65.30 -4.45 13.24
C GLU A 334 -66.30 -5.50 13.73
N THR A 335 -65.82 -6.58 14.36
CA THR A 335 -66.71 -7.58 14.95
C THR A 335 -67.56 -7.01 16.09
N ILE A 336 -66.99 -6.14 16.93
CA ILE A 336 -67.74 -5.43 17.98
C ILE A 336 -68.77 -4.48 17.37
N ILE A 337 -68.40 -3.71 16.35
CA ILE A 337 -69.30 -2.79 15.64
C ILE A 337 -70.47 -3.58 15.04
N LYS A 338 -70.20 -4.66 14.28
CA LYS A 338 -71.25 -5.53 13.72
C LYS A 338 -72.21 -6.05 14.79
N LYS A 339 -71.68 -6.53 15.94
CA LYS A 339 -72.51 -6.99 17.07
C LYS A 339 -73.37 -5.85 17.64
N ARG A 340 -72.80 -4.66 17.85
CA ARG A 340 -73.53 -3.49 18.37
C ARG A 340 -74.59 -2.99 17.39
N THR A 341 -74.28 -2.91 16.11
CA THR A 341 -75.23 -2.50 15.05
C THR A 341 -76.40 -3.48 14.97
N LYS A 342 -76.14 -4.80 15.03
CA LYS A 342 -77.21 -5.81 15.06
C LYS A 342 -78.11 -5.64 16.29
N LYS A 343 -77.52 -5.47 17.48
CA LYS A 343 -78.26 -5.24 18.73
C LYS A 343 -79.08 -3.93 18.69
N LEU A 344 -78.54 -2.88 18.09
CA LEU A 344 -79.25 -1.61 17.89
C LEU A 344 -80.43 -1.77 16.93
N GLN A 345 -80.25 -2.49 15.82
CA GLN A 345 -81.35 -2.80 14.89
C GLN A 345 -82.46 -3.61 15.56
N GLU A 346 -82.13 -4.58 16.40
CA GLU A 346 -83.11 -5.35 17.19
C GLU A 346 -83.88 -4.42 18.14
N LYS A 347 -83.19 -3.53 18.87
CA LYS A 347 -83.84 -2.54 19.74
C LYS A 347 -84.73 -1.56 18.97
N ILE A 348 -84.31 -1.10 17.79
CA ILE A 348 -85.13 -0.22 16.94
C ILE A 348 -86.41 -0.94 16.53
N LYS A 349 -86.32 -2.20 16.07
CA LYS A 349 -87.51 -3.00 15.73
C LYS A 349 -88.45 -3.22 16.92
N GLU A 350 -87.90 -3.40 18.11
CA GLU A 350 -88.68 -3.54 19.35
C GLU A 350 -89.40 -2.22 19.71
N LEU A 351 -88.71 -1.08 19.61
CA LEU A 351 -89.29 0.24 19.80
C LEU A 351 -90.38 0.55 18.77
N GLU A 352 -90.18 0.21 17.49
CA GLU A 352 -91.20 0.34 16.44
C GLU A 352 -92.45 -0.50 16.74
N ARG A 353 -92.27 -1.73 17.25
CA ARG A 353 -93.39 -2.58 17.70
C ARG A 353 -94.12 -1.95 18.87
N PHE A 354 -93.39 -1.43 19.86
CA PHE A 354 -93.96 -0.75 21.01
C PHE A 354 -94.73 0.51 20.58
N GLN A 355 -94.18 1.31 19.66
CA GLN A 355 -94.85 2.48 19.10
C GLN A 355 -96.14 2.10 18.36
N LYS A 356 -96.12 1.06 17.51
CA LYS A 356 -97.35 0.58 16.84
C LYS A 356 -98.42 0.14 17.84
N LEU A 357 -98.03 -0.54 18.92
CA LEU A 357 -98.96 -0.94 19.99
C LEU A 357 -99.51 0.28 20.76
N SER A 358 -98.67 1.24 21.10
CA SER A 358 -99.07 2.46 21.80
C SER A 358 -100.00 3.35 20.95
N VAL A 359 -99.67 3.58 19.68
CA VAL A 359 -100.55 4.29 18.73
C VAL A 359 -101.87 3.54 18.55
N GLY A 360 -101.84 2.21 18.45
CA GLY A 360 -103.05 1.38 18.40
C GLY A 360 -103.92 1.51 19.65
N ARG A 361 -103.31 1.57 20.84
CA ARG A 361 -104.01 1.81 22.11
C ARG A 361 -104.58 3.22 22.21
N GLU A 362 -103.86 4.23 21.75
CA GLU A 362 -104.34 5.61 21.70
C GLU A 362 -105.54 5.76 20.77
N LEU A 363 -105.48 5.19 19.57
CA LEU A 363 -106.61 5.16 18.63
C LEU A 363 -107.83 4.46 19.25
N LYS A 364 -107.62 3.32 19.94
CA LYS A 364 -108.69 2.60 20.65
C LYS A 364 -109.26 3.41 21.82
N MET A 365 -108.43 4.14 22.55
CA MET A 365 -108.85 5.06 23.62
C MET A 365 -109.66 6.25 23.08
N ILE A 366 -109.28 6.80 21.93
CA ILE A 366 -110.04 7.85 21.26
C ILE A 366 -111.42 7.31 20.86
N ASP A 367 -111.48 6.10 20.32
CA ASP A 367 -112.74 5.48 19.92
C ASP A 367 -113.64 5.17 21.14
N LEU A 368 -113.07 4.60 22.21
CA LEU A 368 -113.78 4.39 23.47
C LEU A 368 -114.28 5.70 24.09
N LYS A 369 -113.49 6.78 24.07
CA LYS A 369 -113.94 8.11 24.52
C LYS A 369 -115.09 8.64 23.66
N LYS A 370 -115.07 8.43 22.34
CA LYS A 370 -116.20 8.77 21.46
C LYS A 370 -117.45 7.95 21.80
N GLN A 371 -117.31 6.67 22.09
CA GLN A 371 -118.41 5.79 22.49
C GLN A 371 -119.01 6.20 23.84
N ILE A 372 -118.19 6.51 24.85
CA ILE A 372 -118.65 7.04 26.14
C ILE A 372 -119.40 8.37 25.95
N LYS A 373 -118.90 9.26 25.10
CA LYS A 373 -119.57 10.54 24.80
C LYS A 373 -120.91 10.37 24.10
N LYS A 374 -121.10 9.28 23.34
CA LYS A 374 -122.40 8.89 22.76
C LYS A 374 -123.35 8.32 23.83
N LEU A 375 -122.84 7.56 24.80
CA LEU A 375 -123.64 6.98 25.88
C LEU A 375 -124.09 8.02 26.91
N LEU A 376 -123.29 9.04 27.19
CA LEU A 376 -123.63 10.16 28.10
C LEU A 376 -124.58 11.22 27.49
N LYS A 377 -124.97 11.05 26.22
CA LYS A 377 -125.96 11.91 25.52
C LYS A 377 -127.35 11.26 25.41
N LYS A 378 -127.53 10.10 26.05
CA LYS A 378 -128.82 9.53 26.42
C LYS A 378 -129.00 9.73 27.92
#